data_AF-A0A812ZWE2-F1
#
_entry.id   AF-A0A812ZWE2-F1
#
_cell.length_a   1.000
_cell.length_b   1.000
_cell.length_c   1.000
_cell.angle_alpha   90.00
_cell.angle_beta   90.00
_cell.angle_gamma   90.00
#
_symmetry.space_group_name_H-M   'P 1'
#
loop_
_entity.id
_entity.type
_entity.pdbx_description
1 polymer ?
#
loop_
_entity_poly.entity_id
_entity_poly.type
_entity_poly.pdbx_seq_one_letter_code
_entity_poly.pdbx_strand_id
1 'polypeptide(L)'
;MALAVLLATFAQLANAVPGSAWRNDFCSEFQKVQAGTLQIEKALVGKHLTFVVPVFDMTDPTSSHWNDGEPVGTPENGMVITDKVHGFHASVLKAVSAVANFTYTIRLNTVEAASTTDWLLQESPNYDAVLGSWTDSLVRREAGFLQPYPLVEKDLNMIVRRQINNPSVWKVMFTFMKPFSASLWIMLFVCSLVTAVFMWFFETSRVSIEEGAEVEVSTAPEGALKSV
;
A
#
# COMPACT_ATOMS: atom_id res chain seq x y z
N MET A 1 21.51 5.88 1.52
CA MET A 1 21.20 4.43 1.54
C MET A 1 20.47 3.99 0.28
N ALA A 2 19.33 4.60 -0.12
CA ALA A 2 18.60 4.25 -1.36
C ALA A 2 19.42 4.34 -2.68
N LEU A 3 20.50 5.12 -2.69
CA LEU A 3 21.36 5.29 -3.87
C LEU A 3 22.29 4.11 -4.13
N ALA A 4 22.77 3.44 -3.08
CA ALA A 4 23.54 2.20 -3.20
C ALA A 4 22.67 1.03 -3.69
N VAL A 5 21.34 1.14 -3.58
CA VAL A 5 20.36 0.07 -3.84
C VAL A 5 20.15 -0.20 -5.31
N LEU A 6 20.12 0.84 -6.15
CA LEU A 6 19.89 0.68 -7.59
C LEU A 6 21.13 0.18 -8.34
N LEU A 7 22.27 0.14 -7.65
CA LEU A 7 23.58 0.32 -8.26
C LEU A 7 24.47 -0.93 -8.20
N ALA A 8 24.22 -1.87 -7.28
CA ALA A 8 24.88 -3.19 -7.33
C ALA A 8 24.31 -4.10 -8.44
N THR A 9 23.17 -3.73 -9.05
CA THR A 9 22.64 -4.42 -10.24
C THR A 9 23.43 -4.06 -11.51
N PHE A 10 24.06 -2.88 -11.56
CA PHE A 10 24.94 -2.46 -12.67
C PHE A 10 26.32 -3.15 -12.65
N ALA A 11 26.71 -3.69 -11.50
CA ALA A 11 28.05 -4.18 -11.21
C ALA A 11 28.51 -5.37 -12.08
N GLN A 12 27.62 -6.32 -12.37
CA GLN A 12 28.04 -7.59 -12.99
C GLN A 12 27.86 -7.64 -14.51
N LEU A 13 27.30 -6.58 -15.07
CA LEU A 13 27.13 -6.41 -16.50
C LEU A 13 28.29 -5.64 -17.15
N ALA A 14 29.38 -5.36 -16.41
CA ALA A 14 30.50 -4.57 -16.89
C ALA A 14 31.19 -5.15 -18.14
N ASN A 15 31.08 -6.44 -18.44
CA ASN A 15 31.53 -6.93 -19.74
C ASN A 15 30.54 -6.45 -20.82
N ALA A 16 30.86 -5.31 -21.43
CA ALA A 16 30.22 -4.86 -22.65
C ALA A 16 30.35 -6.00 -23.68
N VAL A 17 29.23 -6.57 -24.09
CA VAL A 17 29.22 -7.48 -25.24
C VAL A 17 29.44 -6.57 -26.45
N PRO A 18 30.52 -6.75 -27.24
CA PRO A 18 30.75 -5.94 -28.42
C PRO A 18 29.51 -6.02 -29.34
N GLY A 19 28.85 -4.88 -29.55
CA GLY A 19 27.64 -4.78 -30.39
C GLY A 19 26.31 -4.52 -29.68
N SER A 20 26.27 -4.34 -28.35
CA SER A 20 25.05 -3.86 -27.68
C SER A 20 24.71 -2.43 -28.12
N ALA A 21 23.51 -2.22 -28.65
CA ALA A 21 23.13 -0.92 -29.23
C ALA A 21 23.01 0.22 -28.21
N TRP A 22 22.79 -0.07 -26.93
CA TRP A 22 22.41 0.94 -25.92
C TRP A 22 23.13 0.87 -24.58
N ARG A 23 24.08 -0.06 -24.42
CA ARG A 23 24.87 -0.22 -23.20
C ARG A 23 26.09 0.69 -23.22
N ASN A 24 26.37 1.34 -22.11
CA ASN A 24 27.56 2.12 -21.89
C ASN A 24 28.66 1.28 -21.22
N ASP A 25 29.92 1.58 -21.51
CA ASP A 25 31.06 0.97 -20.83
C ASP A 25 31.33 1.68 -19.49
N PHE A 26 31.10 0.95 -18.40
CA PHE A 26 31.38 1.38 -17.03
C PHE A 26 32.49 0.56 -16.37
N CYS A 27 33.27 -0.23 -17.12
CA CYS A 27 34.32 -1.10 -16.56
C CYS A 27 35.26 -0.36 -15.63
N SER A 28 35.75 0.81 -16.06
CA SER A 28 36.79 1.55 -15.35
C SER A 28 36.27 2.12 -14.03
N GLU A 29 35.06 2.68 -14.04
CA GLU A 29 34.38 3.22 -12.89
C GLU A 29 33.99 2.11 -11.92
N PHE A 30 33.49 1.00 -12.45
CA PHE A 30 33.12 -0.16 -11.68
C PHE A 30 34.31 -0.76 -10.93
N GLN A 31 35.45 -0.95 -11.59
CA GLN A 31 36.67 -1.42 -10.93
C GLN A 31 37.10 -0.48 -9.79
N LYS A 32 36.99 0.84 -9.99
CA LYS A 32 37.30 1.82 -8.94
C LYS A 32 36.33 1.74 -7.76
N VAL A 33 35.05 1.48 -8.02
CA VAL A 33 34.03 1.26 -6.99
C VAL A 33 34.30 -0.02 -6.20
N GLN A 34 34.60 -1.13 -6.89
CA GLN A 34 34.96 -2.39 -6.23
C GLN A 34 36.24 -2.25 -5.39
N ALA A 35 37.22 -1.48 -5.86
CA ALA A 35 38.43 -1.18 -5.11
C ALA A 35 38.20 -0.21 -3.93
N GLY A 36 36.97 0.32 -3.75
CA GLY A 36 36.64 1.31 -2.72
C GLY A 36 37.26 2.69 -2.96
N THR A 37 37.85 2.92 -4.13
CA THR A 37 38.53 4.17 -4.50
C THR A 37 37.59 5.24 -5.04
N LEU A 38 36.40 4.83 -5.50
CA LEU A 38 35.37 5.72 -6.02
C LEU A 38 34.04 5.37 -5.38
N GLN A 39 33.38 6.37 -4.81
CA GLN A 39 31.99 6.22 -4.38
C GLN A 39 31.08 6.08 -5.61
N ILE A 40 30.07 5.22 -5.49
CA ILE A 40 29.22 4.84 -6.60
C ILE A 40 28.40 6.02 -7.15
N GLU A 41 28.05 6.95 -6.27
CA GLU A 41 27.41 8.22 -6.60
C GLU A 41 28.28 9.03 -7.55
N LYS A 42 29.58 9.08 -7.28
CA LYS A 42 30.56 9.81 -8.09
C LYS A 42 30.86 9.10 -9.40
N ALA A 43 30.75 7.77 -9.45
CA ALA A 43 30.88 6.99 -10.67
C ALA A 43 29.78 7.30 -11.71
N LEU A 44 28.60 7.70 -11.25
CA LEU A 44 27.45 7.99 -12.12
C LEU A 44 27.33 9.46 -12.54
N VAL A 45 28.03 10.39 -11.90
CA VAL A 45 27.88 11.83 -12.19
C VAL A 45 28.14 12.12 -13.67
N GLY A 46 27.17 12.75 -14.32
CA GLY A 46 27.23 13.13 -15.73
C GLY A 46 27.12 11.97 -16.72
N LYS A 47 26.88 10.73 -16.25
CA LYS A 47 26.66 9.58 -17.12
C LYS A 47 25.22 9.58 -17.65
N HIS A 48 25.03 8.93 -18.79
CA HIS A 48 23.72 8.62 -19.34
C HIS A 48 23.48 7.12 -19.21
N LEU A 49 22.38 6.70 -18.59
CA LEU A 49 22.04 5.28 -18.40
C LEU A 49 20.83 4.89 -19.25
N THR A 50 20.91 3.75 -19.92
CA THR A 50 19.76 3.19 -20.64
C THR A 50 19.12 2.06 -19.83
N PHE A 51 17.83 2.22 -19.54
CA PHE A 51 17.00 1.22 -18.88
C PHE A 51 16.06 0.56 -19.88
N VAL A 52 15.81 -0.73 -19.71
CA VAL A 52 14.75 -1.44 -20.43
C VAL A 52 13.62 -1.85 -19.48
N VAL A 53 12.38 -1.73 -19.96
CA VAL A 53 11.19 -2.26 -19.30
C VAL A 53 10.52 -3.33 -20.19
N PRO A 54 10.01 -4.43 -19.61
CA PRO A 54 9.31 -5.45 -20.35
C PRO A 54 7.93 -4.97 -20.84
N VAL A 55 7.54 -5.36 -22.05
CA VAL A 55 6.20 -5.09 -22.62
C VAL A 55 5.09 -5.94 -22.01
N PHE A 56 5.43 -7.03 -21.31
CA PHE A 56 4.45 -7.92 -20.66
C PHE A 56 3.49 -7.17 -19.71
N ASP A 57 3.85 -5.95 -19.29
CA ASP A 57 3.09 -5.09 -18.38
C ASP A 57 2.43 -3.87 -19.08
N MET A 58 2.49 -3.76 -20.41
CA MET A 58 2.00 -2.58 -21.15
C MET A 58 0.94 -2.85 -22.23
N THR A 59 0.75 -4.11 -22.64
CA THR A 59 -0.23 -4.45 -23.70
C THR A 59 -1.67 -4.51 -23.19
N ASP A 60 -1.87 -4.69 -21.88
CA ASP A 60 -3.18 -4.56 -21.26
C ASP A 60 -3.34 -3.12 -20.72
N PRO A 61 -4.16 -2.28 -21.37
CA PRO A 61 -4.38 -0.89 -20.96
C PRO A 61 -5.06 -0.79 -19.58
N THR A 62 -5.60 -1.89 -19.04
CA THR A 62 -6.20 -1.94 -17.71
C THR A 62 -5.23 -2.40 -16.62
N SER A 63 -4.11 -3.03 -16.99
CA SER A 63 -3.13 -3.55 -16.04
C SER A 63 -1.84 -2.74 -15.95
N SER A 64 -1.56 -1.85 -16.92
CA SER A 64 -0.26 -1.19 -16.96
C SER A 64 -0.11 -0.20 -15.80
N HIS A 65 0.60 -0.60 -14.76
CA HIS A 65 1.01 0.25 -13.63
C HIS A 65 1.95 1.40 -14.03
N TRP A 66 2.22 1.54 -15.33
CA TRP A 66 3.24 2.41 -15.91
C TRP A 66 2.70 3.56 -16.75
N ASN A 67 1.40 3.59 -17.07
CA ASN A 67 0.80 4.67 -17.86
C ASN A 67 -0.32 5.36 -17.09
N ASP A 68 -0.41 6.69 -17.21
CA ASP A 68 -1.47 7.52 -16.63
C ASP A 68 -2.80 7.41 -17.43
N GLY A 69 -3.07 6.27 -18.05
CA GLY A 69 -4.26 6.02 -18.88
C GLY A 69 -4.15 6.46 -20.34
N GLU A 70 -3.05 7.12 -20.73
CA GLU A 70 -2.77 7.41 -22.14
C GLU A 70 -2.21 6.15 -22.82
N PRO A 71 -2.81 5.69 -23.93
CA PRO A 71 -2.30 4.54 -24.65
C PRO A 71 -0.90 4.87 -25.20
N VAL A 72 0.09 4.11 -24.75
CA VAL A 72 1.33 3.98 -25.51
C VAL A 72 0.88 3.35 -26.83
N GLY A 73 0.99 4.10 -27.93
CA GLY A 73 0.68 3.59 -29.28
C GLY A 73 1.40 2.27 -29.56
N THR A 74 1.12 1.64 -30.71
CA THR A 74 1.68 0.32 -31.06
C THR A 74 3.16 0.23 -30.68
N PRO A 75 3.52 -0.57 -29.66
CA PRO A 75 4.85 -0.51 -29.09
C PRO A 75 5.86 -1.00 -30.12
N GLU A 76 6.81 -0.13 -30.47
CA GLU A 76 7.95 -0.48 -31.31
C GLU A 76 9.13 -0.91 -30.44
N ASN A 77 9.87 -1.93 -30.90
CA ASN A 77 11.03 -2.40 -30.16
C ASN A 77 12.09 -1.29 -30.05
N GLY A 78 12.55 -1.02 -28.82
CA GLY A 78 13.52 0.02 -28.53
C GLY A 78 12.93 1.43 -28.46
N MET A 79 11.60 1.60 -28.53
CA MET A 79 10.93 2.90 -28.41
C MET A 79 11.32 3.58 -27.09
N VAL A 80 11.72 4.86 -27.16
CA VAL A 80 12.00 5.68 -25.97
C VAL A 80 10.67 6.12 -25.37
N ILE A 81 10.47 5.78 -24.11
CA ILE A 81 9.22 6.05 -23.37
C ILE A 81 9.46 6.77 -22.04
N THR A 82 10.65 7.35 -21.83
CA THR A 82 11.05 8.00 -20.58
C THR A 82 9.97 8.91 -19.97
N ASP A 83 9.34 9.76 -20.79
CA ASP A 83 8.33 10.73 -20.34
C ASP A 83 6.92 10.15 -20.23
N LYS A 84 6.73 8.90 -20.65
CA LYS A 84 5.44 8.19 -20.63
C LYS A 84 5.34 7.18 -19.49
N VAL A 85 6.46 6.90 -18.82
CA VAL A 85 6.54 5.88 -17.77
C VAL A 85 6.37 6.52 -16.40
N HIS A 86 5.28 6.15 -15.74
CA HIS A 86 4.90 6.60 -14.40
C HIS A 86 4.93 5.42 -13.40
N GLY A 87 4.63 5.69 -12.13
CA GLY A 87 4.57 4.68 -11.08
C GLY A 87 5.79 4.62 -10.15
N PHE A 88 5.81 3.60 -9.28
CA PHE A 88 6.76 3.49 -8.17
C PHE A 88 8.21 3.47 -8.63
N HIS A 89 8.56 2.56 -9.55
CA HIS A 89 9.94 2.40 -10.03
C HIS A 89 10.45 3.62 -10.79
N ALA A 90 9.62 4.25 -11.62
CA ALA A 90 9.97 5.47 -12.33
C ALA A 90 10.23 6.63 -11.35
N SER A 91 9.43 6.74 -10.30
CA SER A 91 9.61 7.74 -9.23
C SER A 91 10.90 7.51 -8.45
N VAL A 92 11.22 6.25 -8.14
CA VAL A 92 12.50 5.89 -7.51
C VAL A 92 13.67 6.22 -8.42
N LEU A 93 13.61 5.86 -9.70
CA LEU A 93 14.66 6.17 -10.68
C LEU A 93 14.88 7.68 -10.84
N LYS A 94 13.79 8.46 -10.89
CA LYS A 94 13.86 9.93 -10.93
C LYS A 94 14.52 10.52 -9.68
N ALA A 95 14.17 10.00 -8.49
CA ALA A 95 14.81 10.45 -7.25
C ALA A 95 16.30 10.05 -7.21
N VAL A 96 16.65 8.84 -7.62
CA VAL A 96 18.03 8.33 -7.64
C VAL A 96 18.89 9.09 -8.64
N SER A 97 18.39 9.34 -9.85
CA SER A 97 19.08 10.14 -10.87
C SER A 97 19.37 11.57 -10.43
N ALA A 98 18.43 12.22 -9.74
CA ALA A 98 18.62 13.57 -9.21
C ALA A 98 19.73 13.61 -8.14
N VAL A 99 19.79 12.63 -7.24
CA VAL A 99 20.81 12.60 -6.18
C VAL A 99 22.18 12.19 -6.73
N ALA A 100 22.24 11.23 -7.64
CA ALA A 100 23.50 10.77 -8.26
C ALA A 100 23.95 11.62 -9.45
N ASN A 101 23.15 12.60 -9.87
CA ASN A 101 23.41 13.53 -10.97
C ASN A 101 23.73 12.81 -12.30
N PHE A 102 22.94 11.80 -12.66
CA PHE A 102 22.98 11.15 -13.97
C PHE A 102 21.71 11.42 -14.77
N THR A 103 21.78 11.23 -16.08
CA THR A 103 20.62 11.26 -16.97
C THR A 103 20.26 9.84 -17.41
N TYR A 104 19.01 9.61 -17.82
CA TYR A 104 18.60 8.28 -18.23
C TYR A 104 17.59 8.29 -19.37
N THR A 105 17.53 7.17 -20.08
CA THR A 105 16.44 6.85 -21.00
C THR A 105 15.80 5.53 -20.62
N ILE A 106 14.46 5.46 -20.71
CA ILE A 106 13.72 4.21 -20.56
C ILE A 106 13.26 3.78 -21.95
N ARG A 107 13.58 2.54 -22.31
CA ARG A 107 13.20 1.93 -23.58
C ARG A 107 12.27 0.76 -23.35
N LEU A 108 11.30 0.66 -24.24
CA LEU A 108 10.38 -0.44 -24.30
C LEU A 108 11.00 -1.58 -25.13
N ASN A 109 10.84 -2.82 -24.67
CA ASN A 109 11.23 -3.98 -25.48
C ASN A 109 10.11 -5.02 -25.56
N THR A 110 9.71 -5.32 -26.81
CA THR A 110 8.61 -6.21 -27.21
C THR A 110 9.07 -7.64 -27.50
N VAL A 111 10.33 -7.98 -27.24
CA VAL A 111 10.87 -9.32 -27.49
C VAL A 111 10.10 -10.37 -26.69
N GLU A 112 9.58 -11.36 -27.41
CA GLU A 112 8.93 -12.52 -26.82
C GLU A 112 9.98 -13.45 -26.22
N ALA A 113 9.71 -13.94 -25.01
CA ALA A 113 10.54 -14.92 -24.32
C ALA A 113 9.66 -15.94 -23.61
N ALA A 114 10.16 -17.17 -23.45
CA ALA A 114 9.41 -18.25 -22.82
C ALA A 114 9.16 -18.02 -21.32
N SER A 115 10.02 -17.25 -20.66
CA SER A 115 9.86 -16.85 -19.27
C SER A 115 10.43 -15.45 -19.01
N THR A 116 10.06 -14.88 -17.86
CA THR A 116 10.65 -13.61 -17.40
C THR A 116 12.17 -13.70 -17.17
N THR A 117 12.67 -14.89 -16.83
CA THR A 117 14.12 -15.12 -16.67
C THR A 117 14.80 -15.16 -18.04
N ASP A 118 14.22 -15.85 -19.01
CA ASP A 118 14.77 -15.89 -20.38
C ASP A 118 14.80 -14.50 -21.01
N TRP A 119 13.75 -13.71 -20.78
CA TRP A 119 13.71 -12.32 -21.22
C TRP A 119 14.84 -11.48 -20.59
N LEU A 120 15.03 -11.60 -19.27
CA LEU A 120 16.12 -10.90 -18.56
C LEU A 120 17.49 -11.29 -19.13
N LEU A 121 17.72 -12.58 -19.35
CA LEU A 121 18.97 -13.10 -19.91
C LEU A 121 19.22 -12.58 -21.32
N GLN A 122 18.17 -12.51 -22.14
CA GLN A 122 18.25 -12.03 -23.51
C GLN A 122 18.51 -10.53 -23.59
N GLU A 123 17.90 -9.74 -22.71
CA GLU A 123 17.89 -8.27 -22.82
C GLU A 123 18.94 -7.55 -21.97
N SER A 124 19.30 -8.11 -20.82
CA SER A 124 20.32 -7.50 -19.96
C SER A 124 21.69 -7.20 -20.62
N PRO A 125 22.14 -7.91 -21.68
CA PRO A 125 23.35 -7.52 -22.39
C PRO A 125 23.21 -6.22 -23.20
N ASN A 126 21.99 -5.82 -23.55
CA ASN A 126 21.72 -4.71 -24.48
C ASN A 126 21.60 -3.34 -23.80
N TYR A 127 21.40 -3.33 -22.48
CA TYR A 127 21.08 -2.14 -21.69
C TYR A 127 21.97 -2.06 -20.44
N ASP A 128 21.97 -0.89 -19.78
CA ASP A 128 22.75 -0.70 -18.55
C ASP A 128 22.05 -1.31 -17.34
N ALA A 129 20.72 -1.26 -17.33
CA ALA A 129 19.91 -1.88 -16.30
C ALA A 129 18.51 -2.25 -16.81
N VAL A 130 17.84 -3.11 -16.04
CA VAL A 130 16.44 -3.49 -16.26
C VAL A 130 15.59 -2.85 -15.16
N LEU A 131 14.56 -2.12 -15.56
CA LEU A 131 13.61 -1.51 -14.63
C LEU A 131 12.37 -2.41 -14.53
N GLY A 132 12.07 -2.91 -13.33
CA GLY A 132 10.92 -3.78 -13.13
C GLY A 132 10.88 -4.49 -11.78
N SER A 133 9.72 -5.08 -11.48
CA SER A 133 9.46 -5.84 -10.26
C SER A 133 9.90 -7.29 -10.40
N TRP A 134 11.19 -7.59 -10.26
CA TRP A 134 11.68 -8.97 -10.34
C TRP A 134 11.66 -9.66 -8.97
N THR A 135 11.50 -10.98 -8.98
CA THR A 135 11.71 -11.82 -7.80
C THR A 135 13.09 -12.44 -7.94
N ASP A 136 13.87 -12.36 -6.88
CA ASP A 136 15.19 -12.96 -6.84
C ASP A 136 15.09 -14.50 -6.90
N SER A 137 15.92 -15.14 -7.71
CA SER A 137 15.94 -16.59 -7.89
C SER A 137 17.37 -17.09 -8.07
N LEU A 138 17.61 -18.35 -7.74
CA LEU A 138 18.95 -18.94 -7.87
C LEU A 138 19.50 -18.81 -9.29
N VAL A 139 18.69 -19.13 -10.30
CA VAL A 139 19.08 -19.04 -11.72
C VAL A 139 19.48 -17.61 -12.11
N ARG A 140 18.77 -16.60 -11.58
CA ARG A 140 19.09 -15.18 -11.83
C ARG A 140 20.39 -14.78 -11.16
N ARG A 141 20.62 -15.21 -9.92
CA ARG A 141 21.90 -14.96 -9.22
C ARG A 141 23.08 -15.61 -9.92
N GLU A 142 22.92 -16.86 -10.37
CA GLU A 142 23.94 -17.59 -11.14
C GLU A 142 24.26 -16.88 -12.47
N ALA A 143 23.26 -16.25 -13.08
CA ALA A 143 23.43 -15.40 -14.26
C ALA A 143 23.98 -13.99 -13.97
N GLY A 144 24.30 -13.67 -12.72
CA GLY A 144 24.86 -12.37 -12.33
C GLY A 144 23.82 -11.26 -12.14
N PHE A 145 22.53 -11.59 -12.01
CA PHE A 145 21.54 -10.65 -11.53
C PHE A 145 21.57 -10.61 -10.00
N LEU A 146 22.00 -9.49 -9.45
CA LEU A 146 21.94 -9.23 -8.02
C LEU A 146 20.90 -8.15 -7.70
N GLN A 147 20.03 -8.48 -6.75
CA GLN A 147 19.10 -7.55 -6.13
C GLN A 147 19.57 -7.30 -4.69
N PRO A 148 20.58 -6.44 -4.48
CA PRO A 148 21.29 -6.32 -3.20
C PRO A 148 20.36 -5.90 -2.05
N TYR A 149 19.29 -5.16 -2.36
CA TYR A 149 18.29 -4.75 -1.39
C TYR A 149 16.90 -4.78 -2.04
N PRO A 150 15.95 -5.56 -1.51
CA PRO A 150 14.57 -5.47 -1.94
C PRO A 150 14.02 -4.11 -1.52
N LEU A 151 13.84 -3.19 -2.47
CA LEU A 151 13.11 -1.91 -2.24
C LEU A 151 11.66 -2.14 -1.84
N VAL A 152 11.12 -3.32 -2.21
CA VAL A 152 9.78 -3.77 -1.89
C VAL A 152 9.92 -5.17 -1.33
N GLU A 153 9.48 -5.35 -0.09
CA GLU A 153 9.29 -6.68 0.49
C GLU A 153 8.06 -7.31 -0.17
N LYS A 154 8.28 -8.41 -0.89
CA LYS A 154 7.20 -9.17 -1.53
C LYS A 154 6.97 -10.42 -0.70
N ASP A 155 5.79 -10.52 -0.09
CA ASP A 155 5.37 -11.71 0.63
C ASP A 155 4.16 -12.36 -0.05
N LEU A 156 4.03 -13.69 0.13
CA LEU A 156 2.92 -14.47 -0.38
C LEU A 156 1.68 -14.21 0.49
N ASN A 157 0.86 -13.28 0.04
CA ASN A 157 -0.39 -12.93 0.71
C ASN A 157 -1.58 -13.63 0.05
N MET A 158 -2.35 -14.38 0.82
CA MET A 158 -3.60 -14.96 0.34
C MET A 158 -4.68 -13.87 0.24
N ILE A 159 -4.97 -13.44 -0.98
CA ILE A 159 -6.05 -12.47 -1.23
C ILE A 159 -7.37 -13.24 -1.29
N VAL A 160 -8.17 -13.13 -0.24
CA VAL A 160 -9.54 -13.67 -0.24
C VAL A 160 -10.51 -12.59 -0.70
N ARG A 161 -11.44 -12.94 -1.60
CA ARG A 161 -12.52 -12.03 -1.98
C ARG A 161 -13.33 -11.74 -0.74
N ARG A 162 -13.25 -10.51 -0.23
CA ARG A 162 -14.15 -10.05 0.83
C ARG A 162 -15.56 -10.10 0.25
N GLN A 163 -16.38 -11.04 0.72
CA GLN A 163 -17.80 -10.99 0.47
C GLN A 163 -18.34 -9.78 1.23
N ILE A 164 -18.48 -8.67 0.51
CA ILE A 164 -19.22 -7.52 1.01
C ILE A 164 -20.70 -7.93 0.97
N ASN A 165 -21.12 -8.67 1.98
CA ASN A 165 -22.54 -8.89 2.23
C ASN A 165 -23.08 -7.52 2.63
N ASN A 166 -23.65 -6.79 1.68
CA ASN A 166 -24.38 -5.56 1.96
C ASN A 166 -25.50 -5.92 2.94
N PRO A 167 -25.35 -5.60 4.24
CA PRO A 167 -26.38 -5.96 5.20
C PRO A 167 -27.65 -5.21 4.82
N SER A 168 -28.81 -5.87 4.94
CA SER A 168 -30.08 -5.16 4.78
C SER A 168 -30.12 -3.95 5.74
N VAL A 169 -30.77 -2.87 5.33
CA VAL A 169 -30.93 -1.67 6.17
C VAL A 169 -31.47 -2.03 7.56
N TRP A 170 -32.42 -2.98 7.61
CA TRP A 170 -32.93 -3.56 8.85
C TRP A 170 -31.82 -4.17 9.72
N LYS A 171 -30.93 -4.99 9.15
CA LYS A 171 -29.83 -5.60 9.91
C LYS A 171 -28.87 -4.56 10.48
N VAL A 172 -28.63 -3.47 9.75
CA VAL A 172 -27.81 -2.33 10.22
C VAL A 172 -28.53 -1.60 11.36
N MET A 173 -29.79 -1.22 11.16
CA MET A 173 -30.60 -0.50 12.16
C MET A 173 -30.72 -1.28 13.47
N PHE A 174 -30.91 -2.59 13.42
CA PHE A 174 -31.07 -3.45 14.59
C PHE A 174 -29.76 -4.07 15.10
N THR A 175 -28.59 -3.58 14.66
CA THR A 175 -27.30 -4.08 15.15
C THR A 175 -27.13 -3.85 16.66
N PHE A 176 -27.75 -2.80 17.23
CA PHE A 176 -27.74 -2.54 18.67
C PHE A 176 -28.54 -3.57 19.49
N MET A 177 -29.46 -4.33 18.87
CA MET A 177 -30.19 -5.42 19.55
C MET A 177 -29.37 -6.71 19.64
N LYS A 178 -28.26 -6.82 18.89
CA LYS A 178 -27.38 -8.01 18.83
C LYS A 178 -26.73 -8.45 20.15
N PRO A 179 -26.35 -7.58 21.12
CA PRO A 179 -25.69 -8.04 22.33
C PRO A 179 -26.60 -8.84 23.27
N PHE A 180 -27.93 -8.78 23.08
CA PHE A 180 -28.89 -9.48 23.94
C PHE A 180 -29.73 -10.48 23.16
N SER A 181 -30.02 -11.63 23.78
CA SER A 181 -30.96 -12.60 23.21
C SER A 181 -32.37 -12.04 23.18
N ALA A 182 -33.21 -12.56 22.27
CA ALA A 182 -34.64 -12.20 22.24
C ALA A 182 -35.33 -12.47 23.59
N SER A 183 -34.92 -13.54 24.30
CA SER A 183 -35.42 -13.86 25.63
C SER A 183 -35.10 -12.77 26.66
N LEU A 184 -33.92 -12.14 26.59
CA LEU A 184 -33.53 -11.07 27.51
C LEU A 184 -34.32 -9.78 27.22
N TRP A 185 -34.53 -9.44 25.95
CA TRP A 185 -35.42 -8.34 25.56
C TRP A 185 -36.84 -8.54 26.07
N ILE A 186 -37.38 -9.75 25.95
CA ILE A 186 -38.70 -10.10 26.50
C ILE A 186 -38.70 -9.96 28.03
N MET A 187 -37.67 -10.44 28.73
CA MET A 187 -37.60 -10.28 30.19
C MET A 187 -37.51 -8.81 30.62
N LEU A 188 -36.71 -7.98 29.93
CA LEU A 188 -36.67 -6.53 30.18
C LEU A 188 -38.04 -5.88 30.01
N PHE A 189 -38.78 -6.28 28.96
CA PHE A 189 -40.14 -5.81 28.72
C PHE A 189 -41.14 -6.27 29.79
N VAL A 190 -41.05 -7.53 30.25
CA VAL A 190 -41.89 -8.02 31.34
C VAL A 190 -41.57 -7.28 32.65
N CYS A 191 -40.29 -7.10 32.97
CA CYS A 191 -39.86 -6.34 34.15
C CYS A 191 -40.35 -4.89 34.12
N SER A 192 -40.32 -4.23 32.96
CA SER A 192 -40.83 -2.86 32.83
C SER A 192 -42.36 -2.79 33.00
N LEU A 193 -43.11 -3.74 32.44
CA LEU A 193 -44.56 -3.84 32.65
C LEU A 193 -44.92 -4.07 34.11
N VAL A 194 -44.26 -5.02 34.78
CA VAL A 194 -44.47 -5.29 36.20
C VAL A 194 -44.19 -4.04 37.03
N THR A 195 -43.10 -3.33 36.74
CA THR A 195 -42.75 -2.08 37.42
C THR A 195 -43.83 -1.01 37.24
N ALA A 196 -44.34 -0.83 36.03
CA ALA A 196 -45.41 0.14 35.74
C ALA A 196 -46.72 -0.20 36.48
N VAL A 197 -47.09 -1.49 36.54
CA VAL A 197 -48.27 -1.95 37.29
C VAL A 197 -48.11 -1.66 38.78
N PHE A 198 -46.94 -1.93 39.37
CA PHE A 198 -46.68 -1.61 40.77
C PHE A 198 -46.73 -0.11 41.05
N MET A 199 -46.15 0.72 40.19
CA MET A 199 -46.22 2.18 40.32
C MET A 199 -47.67 2.67 40.28
N TRP A 200 -48.44 2.24 39.28
CA TRP A 200 -49.85 2.60 39.14
C TRP A 200 -50.69 2.17 40.36
N PHE A 201 -50.45 0.96 40.87
CA PHE A 201 -51.11 0.47 42.09
C PHE A 201 -50.80 1.33 43.31
N PHE A 202 -49.52 1.72 43.50
CA PHE A 202 -49.12 2.59 44.62
C PHE A 202 -49.68 4.01 44.51
N GLU A 203 -49.73 4.61 43.32
CA GLU A 203 -50.34 5.92 43.12
C GLU A 203 -51.84 5.88 43.44
N THR A 204 -52.55 4.88 42.91
CA THR A 204 -53.99 4.73 43.14
C THR A 204 -54.31 4.45 44.62
N SER A 205 -53.46 3.69 45.32
CA SER A 205 -53.64 3.39 46.75
C SER A 205 -53.32 4.56 47.69
N ARG A 206 -52.51 5.55 47.25
CA ARG A 206 -52.23 6.75 48.04
C ARG A 206 -53.37 7.78 47.97
N VAL A 207 -54.08 7.85 46.85
CA VAL A 207 -55.26 8.71 46.69
C VAL A 207 -56.36 8.38 47.69
N SER A 208 -56.45 7.13 48.19
CA SER A 208 -57.42 6.73 49.22
C SER A 208 -57.03 7.06 50.66
N ILE A 209 -55.84 7.63 50.92
CA ILE A 209 -55.39 7.96 52.29
C ILE A 209 -55.53 9.48 52.58
N GLU A 210 -55.57 10.34 51.56
CA GLU A 210 -55.72 11.80 51.74
C GLU A 210 -57.17 12.27 51.97
N GLU A 211 -58.19 11.43 51.82
CA GLU A 211 -59.58 11.81 52.17
C GLU A 211 -59.88 11.76 53.69
N GLY A 212 -58.90 11.48 54.56
CA GLY A 212 -59.10 11.43 56.01
C GLY A 212 -57.94 11.88 56.89
N ALA A 213 -56.82 12.35 56.33
CA ALA A 213 -55.72 12.90 57.10
C ALA A 213 -55.79 14.43 57.07
N GLU A 214 -56.37 15.02 58.14
CA GLU A 214 -56.16 16.43 58.44
C GLU A 214 -54.66 16.72 58.43
N VAL A 215 -54.25 17.67 57.60
CA VAL A 215 -52.89 18.22 57.60
C VAL A 215 -52.71 18.94 58.93
N GLU A 216 -52.15 18.26 59.93
CA GLU A 216 -51.62 18.91 61.11
C GLU A 216 -50.37 19.69 60.65
N VAL A 217 -50.60 20.97 60.32
CA VAL A 217 -49.55 21.95 60.05
C VAL A 217 -48.74 22.10 61.33
N SER A 218 -47.71 21.28 61.48
CA SER A 218 -46.67 21.50 62.47
C SER A 218 -45.91 22.76 62.04
N THR A 219 -46.35 23.89 62.61
CA THR A 219 -45.66 25.17 62.55
C THR A 219 -44.24 24.96 63.06
N ALA A 220 -43.28 24.92 62.14
CA ALA A 220 -41.87 25.02 62.49
C ALA A 220 -41.66 26.34 63.27
N PRO A 221 -40.97 26.31 64.42
CA PRO A 221 -40.73 27.53 65.18
C PRO A 221 -39.87 28.49 64.36
N GLU A 222 -40.36 29.72 64.19
CA GLU A 222 -39.59 30.85 63.70
C GLU A 222 -38.36 31.05 64.60
N GLY A 223 -37.17 30.87 64.02
CA GLY A 223 -35.94 31.40 64.60
C GLY A 223 -34.83 30.38 64.79
N ALA A 224 -34.09 30.08 63.73
CA ALA A 224 -32.67 29.68 63.83
C ALA A 224 -31.96 29.69 62.46
N LEU A 225 -31.84 30.85 61.84
CA LEU A 225 -30.70 31.11 60.93
C LEU A 225 -29.84 32.21 61.55
N LYS A 226 -28.89 31.77 62.37
CA LYS A 226 -27.70 32.56 62.69
C LYS A 226 -26.83 32.60 61.43
N SER A 227 -26.53 33.82 61.04
CA SER A 227 -25.49 34.21 60.10
C SER A 227 -24.17 33.49 60.37
N VAL A 228 -23.59 32.87 59.33
CA VAL A 228 -22.16 32.96 58.99
C VAL A 228 -22.04 32.92 57.47
#